data_AF-A0A656JXB0-F1
#
_entry.id   AF-A0A656JXB0-F1
#
_cell.length_a   1.000
_cell.length_b   1.000
_cell.length_c   1.000
_cell.angle_alpha   90.00
_cell.angle_beta   90.00
_cell.angle_gamma   90.00
#
_symmetry.space_group_name_H-M   'P 1'
#
loop_
_entity.id
_entity.type
_entity.pdbx_description
1 polymer ?
#
loop_
_entity_poly.entity_id
_entity_poly.type
_entity_poly.pdbx_seq_one_letter_code
_entity_poly.pdbx_strand_id
1 'polypeptide(L)'
;MLDGGSLGRDELPSMLEKYRDLFLQAEVQTQEELEEKIMRRMTQLGFASEEVGIYRFLPPMHRFLDVCLSVQQDRDLAASLHSALPLPTPVLIDDDSDEKLLETDDPLDLAEFGEETEEDALARAIADEQRQEMDT
;
A
#
# COMPACT_ATOMS: atom_id res chain seq x y z
N MET A 1 20.64 20.29 9.17
CA MET A 1 19.88 20.57 7.94
C MET A 1 20.63 19.93 6.80
N LEU A 2 19.96 19.11 5.98
CA LEU A 2 20.59 18.47 4.81
C LEU A 2 21.06 19.57 3.87
N ASP A 3 22.37 19.79 3.81
CA ASP A 3 23.03 20.71 2.88
C ASP A 3 23.04 20.17 1.42
N GLY A 4 22.33 19.05 1.19
CA GLY A 4 22.35 18.25 -0.04
C GLY A 4 21.14 18.49 -0.94
N GLY A 5 20.88 19.75 -1.30
CA GLY A 5 19.77 20.08 -2.21
C GLY A 5 19.98 19.63 -3.66
N SER A 6 21.16 19.11 -4.00
CA SER A 6 21.47 18.64 -5.35
C SER A 6 22.33 17.38 -5.34
N LEU A 7 22.11 16.53 -6.33
CA LEU A 7 22.82 15.27 -6.58
C LEU A 7 23.31 15.23 -8.02
N GLY A 8 24.62 15.08 -8.21
CA GLY A 8 25.24 14.92 -9.52
C GLY A 8 25.09 13.50 -10.06
N ARG A 9 25.05 13.37 -11.40
CA ARG A 9 25.04 12.06 -12.07
C ARG A 9 26.25 11.18 -11.70
N ASP A 10 27.39 11.81 -11.46
CA ASP A 10 28.64 11.18 -11.03
C ASP A 10 28.58 10.63 -9.59
N GLU A 11 27.65 11.11 -8.77
CA GLU A 11 27.45 10.65 -7.39
C GLU A 11 26.53 9.42 -7.31
N LEU A 12 25.76 9.13 -8.37
CA LEU A 12 24.81 8.02 -8.42
C LEU A 12 25.45 6.64 -8.19
N PRO A 13 26.62 6.29 -8.78
CA PRO A 13 27.27 5.01 -8.50
C PRO A 13 27.63 4.85 -7.03
N SER A 14 28.17 5.90 -6.41
CA SER A 14 28.53 5.90 -4.99
C SER A 14 27.29 5.73 -4.09
N MET A 15 26.18 6.38 -4.45
CA MET A 15 24.91 6.22 -3.75
C MET A 15 24.36 4.80 -3.86
N LEU A 16 24.44 4.18 -5.05
CA LEU A 16 23.99 2.82 -5.29
C LEU A 16 24.79 1.80 -4.47
N GLU A 17 26.11 1.96 -4.38
CA GLU A 17 26.96 1.12 -3.53
C GLU A 17 26.64 1.29 -2.05
N LYS A 18 26.47 2.54 -1.59
CA LYS A 18 26.22 2.85 -0.18
C LYS A 18 24.89 2.30 0.34
N TYR A 19 23.86 2.32 -0.50
CA TYR A 19 22.50 1.90 -0.14
C TYR A 19 22.03 0.67 -0.92
N ARG A 20 22.98 -0.19 -1.30
CA ARG A 20 22.76 -1.35 -2.19
C ARG A 20 21.58 -2.22 -1.75
N ASP A 21 21.46 -2.51 -0.46
CA ASP A 21 20.41 -3.39 0.07
C ASP A 21 19.00 -2.80 -0.13
N LEU A 22 18.87 -1.48 -0.04
CA LEU A 22 17.60 -0.78 -0.32
C LEU A 22 17.27 -0.83 -1.80
N PHE A 23 18.26 -0.62 -2.67
CA PHE A 23 18.07 -0.65 -4.11
C PHE A 23 17.83 -2.06 -4.66
N LEU A 24 18.38 -3.10 -4.03
CA LEU A 24 18.09 -4.51 -4.34
C LEU A 24 16.60 -4.82 -4.19
N GLN A 25 15.95 -4.32 -3.13
CA GLN A 25 14.51 -4.49 -2.92
C GLN A 25 13.67 -3.78 -3.98
N ALA A 26 14.21 -2.69 -4.55
CA ALA A 26 13.58 -1.94 -5.63
C ALA A 26 13.94 -2.47 -7.04
N GLU A 27 14.68 -3.59 -7.13
CA GLU A 27 15.20 -4.13 -8.38
C GLU A 27 16.01 -3.10 -9.18
N VAL A 28 16.87 -2.35 -8.48
CA VAL A 28 17.81 -1.38 -9.05
C VAL A 28 19.22 -1.83 -8.70
N GLN A 29 19.97 -2.26 -9.70
CA GLN A 29 21.33 -2.77 -9.56
C GLN A 29 22.35 -1.96 -10.37
N THR A 30 21.88 -1.24 -11.39
CA THR A 30 22.74 -0.42 -12.25
C THR A 30 22.42 1.06 -12.14
N GLN A 31 23.39 1.91 -12.50
CA GLN A 31 23.19 3.36 -12.56
C GLN A 31 22.05 3.73 -13.52
N GLU A 32 21.96 3.07 -14.67
CA GLU A 32 20.91 3.33 -15.66
C GLU A 32 19.52 3.02 -15.11
N GLU A 33 19.37 1.90 -14.38
CA GLU A 33 18.12 1.58 -13.69
C GLU A 33 17.79 2.60 -12.58
N LEU A 34 18.79 3.11 -11.86
CA LEU A 34 18.59 4.13 -10.84
C LEU A 34 18.08 5.45 -11.45
N GLU A 35 18.68 5.86 -12.56
CA GLU A 35 18.25 7.04 -13.31
C GLU A 35 16.82 6.85 -13.85
N GLU A 36 16.55 5.72 -14.50
CA GLU A 36 15.26 5.45 -15.13
C GLU A 36 14.11 5.17 -14.15
N LYS A 37 14.34 4.32 -13.15
CA LYS A 37 13.28 3.90 -12.22
C LYS A 37 13.04 4.93 -11.13
N ILE A 38 14.09 5.54 -10.60
CA ILE A 38 14.00 6.41 -9.42
C ILE A 38 14.07 7.88 -9.83
N MET A 39 15.17 8.32 -10.44
CA MET A 39 15.37 9.74 -10.70
C MET A 39 14.33 10.31 -11.66
N ARG A 40 14.01 9.59 -12.74
CA ARG A 40 12.93 9.97 -13.67
C ARG A 40 11.58 10.10 -12.96
N ARG A 41 11.24 9.18 -12.05
CA ARG A 41 9.99 9.25 -11.28
C ARG A 41 10.00 10.42 -10.30
N MET A 42 11.12 10.67 -9.62
CA MET A 42 11.26 11.82 -8.73
C MET A 42 11.06 13.14 -9.47
N THR A 43 11.57 13.25 -10.70
CA THR A 43 11.32 14.42 -11.56
C THR A 43 9.85 14.52 -11.99
N GLN A 44 9.24 13.41 -12.41
CA GLN A 44 7.82 13.37 -12.82
C GLN A 44 6.86 13.73 -11.67
N LEU A 45 7.18 13.33 -10.44
CA LEU A 45 6.40 13.65 -9.25
C LEU A 45 6.64 15.07 -8.72
N GLY A 46 7.59 15.82 -9.30
CA GLY A 46 7.94 17.16 -8.83
C GLY A 46 8.73 17.16 -7.53
N PHE A 47 9.35 16.04 -7.17
CA PHE A 47 10.27 15.96 -6.02
C PHE A 47 11.69 16.41 -6.39
N ALA A 48 12.07 16.31 -7.65
CA ALA A 48 13.35 16.79 -8.15
C ALA A 48 13.18 17.56 -9.47
N SER A 49 14.15 18.41 -9.78
CA SER A 49 14.34 19.02 -11.09
C SER A 49 15.68 18.55 -11.63
N GLU A 50 15.74 18.15 -12.90
CA GLU A 50 16.99 17.75 -13.55
C GLU A 50 17.48 18.87 -14.47
N GLU A 51 18.70 19.34 -14.24
CA GLU A 51 19.38 20.33 -15.09
C GLU A 51 20.78 19.80 -15.46
N VAL A 52 20.99 19.41 -16.72
CA VAL A 52 22.31 18.96 -17.24
C VAL A 52 22.90 17.79 -16.42
N GLY A 53 22.06 16.84 -16.01
CA GLY A 53 22.48 15.69 -15.20
C GLY A 53 22.73 16.01 -13.72
N ILE A 54 22.32 17.18 -13.25
CA ILE A 54 22.28 17.53 -11.84
C ILE A 54 20.82 17.51 -11.39
N TYR A 55 20.51 16.68 -10.40
CA TYR A 55 19.19 16.56 -9.81
C TYR A 55 19.08 17.46 -8.60
N ARG A 56 18.29 18.53 -8.68
CA ARG A 56 17.98 19.44 -7.57
C ARG A 56 16.70 19.00 -6.89
N PHE A 57 16.77 18.63 -5.61
CA PHE A 57 15.61 18.27 -4.82
C PHE A 57 14.77 19.49 -4.48
N LEU A 58 13.46 19.36 -4.67
CA LEU A 58 12.49 20.44 -4.50
C LEU A 58 11.82 20.37 -3.12
N PRO A 59 11.25 21.48 -2.62
CA PRO A 59 10.56 21.52 -1.33
C PRO A 59 9.51 20.41 -1.09
N PRO A 60 8.73 19.95 -2.09
CA PRO A 60 7.76 18.87 -1.90
C PRO A 60 8.37 17.56 -1.39
N MET A 61 9.62 17.24 -1.75
CA MET A 61 10.30 16.04 -1.27
C MET A 61 10.50 16.09 0.25
N HIS A 62 10.95 17.23 0.77
CA HIS A 62 11.18 17.39 2.21
C HIS A 62 9.87 17.31 2.98
N ARG A 63 8.78 17.89 2.45
CA ARG A 63 7.46 17.80 3.07
C ARG A 63 6.94 16.36 3.14
N PHE A 64 7.17 15.60 2.07
CA PHE A 64 6.82 14.18 2.07
C PHE A 64 7.62 13.41 3.14
N LEU A 65 8.93 13.65 3.24
CA LEU A 65 9.77 13.00 4.26
C LEU A 65 9.36 13.38 5.69
N ASP A 66 9.03 14.64 5.96
CA ASP A 66 8.53 15.09 7.26
C ASP A 66 7.28 14.30 7.67
N VAL A 67 6.36 14.09 6.73
CA VAL A 67 5.12 13.32 6.97
C VAL A 67 5.44 11.84 7.21
N CYS A 68 6.29 11.22 6.39
CA CYS A 68 6.67 9.82 6.59
C CYS A 68 7.33 9.59 7.96
N LEU A 69 8.22 10.49 8.38
CA LEU A 69 8.88 10.41 9.69
C LEU A 69 7.88 10.61 10.84
N SER A 70 6.94 11.54 10.70
CA SER A 70 5.88 11.74 11.70
C SER A 70 5.00 10.49 11.85
N VAL A 71 4.60 9.85 10.74
CA VAL A 71 3.78 8.63 10.76
C VAL A 71 4.55 7.45 11.40
N GLN A 72 5.85 7.33 11.11
CA GLN A 72 6.69 6.32 11.76
C GLN A 72 6.77 6.55 13.27
N GLN A 73 6.97 7.80 13.70
CA GLN A 73 7.00 8.15 15.11
C GLN A 73 5.69 7.80 15.83
N ASP A 74 4.54 8.09 15.22
CA ASP A 74 3.24 7.76 15.81
C ASP A 74 3.04 6.24 15.94
N ARG A 75 3.44 5.47 14.92
CA ARG A 75 3.39 4.01 14.96
C ARG A 75 4.27 3.44 16.06
N ASP A 76 5.50 3.94 16.17
CA ASP A 76 6.46 3.47 17.18
C ASP A 76 6.00 3.85 18.60
N LEU A 77 5.39 5.03 18.77
CA LEU A 77 4.76 5.44 20.03
C LEU A 77 3.58 4.52 20.40
N ALA A 78 2.69 4.24 19.46
CA ALA A 78 1.57 3.32 19.67
C ALA A 78 2.07 1.92 20.03
N ALA A 79 3.07 1.39 19.33
CA ALA A 79 3.68 0.10 19.65
C ALA A 79 4.28 0.10 21.08
N SER A 80 4.95 1.19 21.48
CA SER A 80 5.46 1.34 22.85
C SER A 80 4.32 1.33 23.88
N LEU A 81 3.19 2.00 23.61
CA LEU A 81 2.03 2.03 24.51
C LEU A 81 1.30 0.68 24.58
N HIS A 82 1.13 0.00 23.45
CA HIS A 82 0.39 -1.27 23.35
C HIS A 82 1.20 -2.49 23.79
N SER A 83 2.54 -2.42 23.82
CA SER A 83 3.39 -3.50 24.34
C SER A 83 3.21 -3.77 25.84
N ALA A 84 2.65 -2.83 26.59
CA ALA A 84 2.39 -2.96 28.03
C ALA A 84 1.02 -3.55 28.36
N LEU A 85 0.17 -3.78 27.35
CA LEU A 85 -1.13 -4.42 27.56
C LEU A 85 -0.96 -5.93 27.42
N PRO A 86 -1.28 -6.72 28.47
CA PRO A 86 -1.24 -8.17 28.35
C PRO A 86 -2.19 -8.57 27.22
N LEU A 87 -1.65 -9.26 26.21
CA LEU A 87 -2.48 -9.87 25.18
C LEU A 87 -3.51 -10.75 25.89
N PRO A 88 -4.81 -10.69 25.52
CA PRO A 88 -5.80 -11.61 26.04
C PRO A 88 -5.27 -13.02 25.85
N THR A 89 -5.11 -13.76 26.96
CA THR A 89 -4.65 -15.14 26.88
C THR A 89 -5.70 -15.92 26.10
N PRO A 90 -5.35 -16.56 24.98
CA PRO A 90 -6.31 -17.34 24.22
C PRO A 90 -6.89 -18.42 25.14
N VAL A 91 -8.22 -18.42 25.28
CA VAL A 91 -8.93 -19.48 26.01
C VAL A 91 -8.95 -20.68 25.07
N LEU A 92 -8.34 -21.78 25.48
CA LEU A 92 -8.48 -23.06 24.79
C LEU A 92 -9.92 -23.51 24.96
N ILE A 93 -10.66 -23.59 23.86
CA ILE A 93 -12.00 -24.13 23.80
C ILE A 93 -11.85 -25.64 23.57
N ASP A 94 -12.57 -26.47 24.31
CA ASP A 94 -12.57 -27.93 24.11
C ASP A 94 -13.20 -28.27 22.73
N ASP A 95 -12.66 -29.31 22.06
CA ASP A 95 -13.06 -29.79 20.70
C ASP A 95 -14.57 -30.08 20.54
N ASP A 96 -15.35 -30.16 21.62
CA ASP A 96 -16.81 -30.36 21.57
C ASP A 96 -17.64 -29.07 21.30
N SER A 97 -16.99 -27.92 21.08
CA SER A 97 -17.65 -26.62 20.84
C SER A 97 -17.46 -26.06 19.43
N ASP A 98 -17.38 -26.94 18.42
CA ASP A 98 -17.11 -26.57 17.02
C ASP A 98 -18.21 -25.70 16.36
N GLU A 99 -19.48 -25.83 16.78
CA GLU A 99 -20.60 -25.15 16.10
C GLU A 99 -20.56 -23.63 16.23
N LYS A 100 -19.92 -23.08 17.29
CA LYS A 100 -19.88 -21.63 17.53
C LYS A 100 -18.66 -20.94 16.90
N LEU A 101 -17.68 -21.71 16.40
CA LEU A 101 -16.48 -21.17 15.74
C LEU A 101 -16.73 -20.82 14.26
N LEU A 102 -17.83 -21.32 13.69
CA LEU A 102 -18.24 -21.07 12.31
C LEU A 102 -19.11 -19.82 12.16
N GLU A 103 -19.60 -19.24 13.27
CA GLU A 103 -20.30 -17.95 13.26
C GLU A 103 -19.28 -16.81 13.31
N THR A 104 -18.95 -16.27 12.14
CA THR A 104 -18.23 -15.00 12.02
C THR A 104 -19.24 -13.89 11.76
N ASP A 105 -19.21 -12.80 12.55
CA ASP A 105 -19.87 -11.52 12.21
C ASP A 105 -19.16 -10.82 11.01
N ASP A 106 -18.79 -11.59 9.98
CA ASP A 106 -18.15 -11.05 8.78
C ASP A 106 -19.23 -10.47 7.86
N PRO A 107 -19.25 -9.16 7.57
CA PRO A 107 -20.21 -8.56 6.65
C PRO A 107 -20.09 -9.06 5.20
N LEU A 108 -19.10 -9.91 4.91
CA LEU A 108 -18.92 -10.63 3.66
C LEU A 108 -19.26 -12.13 3.75
N ASP A 109 -19.92 -12.57 4.82
CA ASP A 109 -20.41 -13.94 4.91
C ASP A 109 -21.47 -14.18 3.83
N LEU A 110 -21.05 -14.88 2.78
CA LEU A 110 -21.86 -15.16 1.59
C LEU A 110 -22.91 -16.25 1.85
N ALA A 111 -22.94 -16.85 3.04
CA ALA A 111 -23.92 -17.87 3.41
C ALA A 111 -25.37 -17.38 3.36
N GLU A 112 -25.62 -16.07 3.54
CA GLU A 112 -26.97 -15.49 3.44
C GLU A 112 -27.46 -15.33 1.98
N PHE A 113 -26.55 -15.37 1.00
CA PHE A 113 -26.89 -15.44 -0.42
C PHE A 113 -27.14 -16.91 -0.81
N GLY A 114 -28.21 -17.48 -0.27
CA GLY A 114 -28.61 -18.86 -0.54
C GLY A 114 -28.89 -19.10 -2.03
N GLU A 115 -28.43 -20.26 -2.52
CA GLU A 115 -28.79 -21.05 -3.73
C GLU A 115 -29.42 -20.37 -4.98
N GLU A 116 -29.33 -19.06 -5.17
CA GLU A 116 -29.74 -18.43 -6.42
C GLU A 116 -28.64 -18.73 -7.44
N THR A 117 -28.93 -19.67 -8.34
CA THR A 117 -28.02 -19.98 -9.45
C THR A 117 -27.91 -18.74 -10.34
N GLU A 118 -26.74 -18.52 -10.93
CA GLU A 118 -26.48 -17.39 -11.83
C GLU A 118 -27.53 -17.29 -12.96
N GLU A 119 -28.08 -18.43 -13.37
CA GLU A 119 -29.16 -18.52 -14.37
C GLU A 119 -30.48 -17.92 -13.89
N ASP A 120 -30.85 -18.12 -12.62
CA ASP A 120 -32.09 -17.60 -12.03
C ASP A 120 -32.00 -16.07 -11.84
N ALA A 121 -30.83 -15.58 -11.41
CA ALA A 121 -30.55 -14.15 -11.31
C ALA A 121 -30.65 -13.46 -12.69
N LEU A 122 -30.12 -14.10 -13.74
CA LEU A 122 -30.19 -13.59 -15.11
C LEU A 122 -31.63 -13.61 -15.66
N ALA A 123 -32.38 -14.69 -15.42
CA ALA A 123 -33.77 -14.80 -15.85
C ALA A 123 -34.66 -13.69 -15.25
N ARG A 124 -34.41 -13.34 -13.98
CA ARG A 124 -35.10 -12.25 -13.30
C ARG A 124 -34.76 -10.88 -13.90
N ALA A 125 -33.48 -10.61 -14.16
CA ALA A 125 -33.05 -9.33 -14.75
C ALA A 125 -33.71 -9.10 -16.12
N ILE A 126 -33.78 -10.13 -16.96
CA ILE A 126 -34.42 -10.05 -18.28
C ILE A 126 -35.94 -9.83 -18.17
N ALA A 127 -36.60 -10.50 -17.21
CA ALA A 127 -38.04 -10.34 -17.01
C ALA A 127 -38.42 -8.93 -16.53
N ASP A 128 -37.57 -8.31 -15.70
CA ASP A 128 -37.80 -6.94 -15.23
C ASP A 128 -37.62 -5.91 -16.37
N GLU A 129 -36.62 -6.08 -17.26
CA GLU A 129 -36.50 -5.24 -18.46
C GLU A 129 -37.74 -5.36 -19.37
N GLN A 130 -38.21 -6.57 -19.67
CA GLN A 130 -39.39 -6.75 -20.53
C GLN A 130 -40.66 -6.15 -19.94
N ARG A 131 -40.83 -6.17 -18.61
CA ARG A 131 -41.97 -5.52 -17.95
C ARG A 131 -41.90 -4.00 -18.05
N GLN A 132 -40.71 -3.41 -17.94
CA GLN A 132 -40.53 -1.97 -18.10
C GLN A 132 -40.84 -1.54 -19.54
N GLU A 133 -40.41 -2.32 -20.54
CA GLU A 133 -40.71 -2.03 -21.95
C GLU A 133 -42.21 -2.15 -22.28
N MET A 134 -42.96 -3.02 -21.60
CA MET A 134 -44.40 -3.20 -21.83
C MET A 134 -45.29 -2.15 -21.13
N ASP A 135 -44.77 -1.45 -20.11
CA ASP A 135 -45.50 -0.42 -19.35
C ASP A 135 -45.16 1.03 -19.84
N THR A 136 -44.43 1.15 -20.96
CA THR A 136 -44.14 2.44 -21.63
C THR A 136 -44.85 2.54 -22.98
#